data_AF-A0A2N2V0K0-F1
#
_entry.id   AF-A0A2N2V0K0-F1
#
_cell.length_a   1.000
_cell.length_b   1.000
_cell.length_c   1.000
_cell.angle_alpha   90.00
_cell.angle_beta   90.00
_cell.angle_gamma   90.00
#
_symmetry.space_group_name_H-M   'P 1'
#
loop_
_entity.id
_entity.type
_entity.pdbx_description
1 polymer ?
#
loop_
_entity_poly.entity_id
_entity_poly.type
_entity_poly.pdbx_seq_one_letter_code
_entity_poly.pdbx_strand_id
1 'polypeptide(L)'
;VPGLHIELGGGIIGVTAAGNQALHTDHMIIIPAVMILAFVLVMVYYSSLHAGWLMVLPMLFATVMTYAYMGALNIGINVNTVPVIAVGVGIGIDYAVYFMDRIREEFAHLRDMKQAVIRAVGTTGSAVSFTAITLIAGVVMWIFMSDLRFQSDAAVLLSFMLIVNAIAAVLIVPSWCVVFQPKFVTAIHYDEDGVLEND
;
A
#
# COMPACT_ATOMS: atom_id res chain seq x y z
N VAL A 1 -38.31 -26.21 0.59
CA VAL A 1 -37.61 -27.08 1.56
C VAL A 1 -36.64 -26.20 2.33
N PRO A 2 -36.66 -26.17 3.68
CA PRO A 2 -35.66 -25.43 4.45
C PRO A 2 -34.26 -25.93 4.06
N GLY A 3 -33.37 -25.04 3.64
CA GLY A 3 -32.02 -25.40 3.14
C GLY A 3 -31.92 -25.69 1.64
N LEU A 4 -32.97 -25.44 0.84
CA LEU A 4 -32.86 -25.51 -0.62
C LEU A 4 -32.16 -24.25 -1.14
N HIS A 5 -30.89 -24.40 -1.52
CA HIS A 5 -30.12 -23.37 -2.22
C HIS A 5 -30.19 -23.63 -3.73
N ILE A 6 -30.80 -22.71 -4.46
CA ILE A 6 -30.87 -22.75 -5.92
C ILE A 6 -29.75 -21.87 -6.44
N GLU A 7 -28.72 -22.47 -7.03
CA GLU A 7 -27.61 -21.78 -7.65
C GLU A 7 -27.70 -21.88 -9.18
N LEU A 8 -27.20 -20.87 -9.87
CA LEU A 8 -27.20 -20.82 -11.33
C LEU A 8 -26.06 -21.69 -11.87
N GLY A 9 -26.38 -22.91 -12.30
CA GLY A 9 -25.39 -23.91 -12.73
C GLY A 9 -24.72 -23.67 -14.10
N GLY A 10 -24.99 -22.58 -14.82
CA GLY A 10 -24.39 -22.35 -16.15
C GLY A 10 -24.65 -20.97 -16.79
N GLY A 11 -23.99 -20.72 -17.92
CA GLY A 11 -24.02 -19.44 -18.65
C GLY A 11 -23.11 -18.36 -18.04
N ILE A 12 -23.07 -17.17 -18.67
CA ILE A 12 -22.21 -16.04 -18.22
C ILE A 12 -22.49 -15.67 -16.77
N ILE A 13 -23.76 -15.73 -16.34
CA ILE A 13 -24.17 -15.39 -14.98
C ILE A 13 -23.69 -16.45 -13.97
N GLY A 14 -23.82 -17.75 -14.29
CA GLY A 14 -23.33 -18.83 -13.43
C GLY A 14 -21.81 -18.86 -13.30
N VAL A 15 -21.08 -18.64 -14.40
CA VAL A 15 -19.60 -18.58 -14.39
C VAL A 15 -19.10 -17.35 -13.63
N THR A 16 -19.73 -16.19 -13.81
CA THR A 16 -19.36 -14.96 -13.07
C THR A 16 -19.69 -15.09 -11.58
N ALA A 17 -20.81 -15.71 -11.23
CA ALA A 17 -21.18 -15.98 -9.84
C ALA A 17 -20.17 -16.92 -9.16
N ALA A 18 -19.84 -18.05 -9.80
CA ALA A 18 -18.84 -18.98 -9.29
C ALA A 18 -17.46 -18.33 -9.14
N GLY A 19 -17.05 -17.51 -10.12
CA GLY A 19 -15.79 -16.75 -10.06
C GLY A 19 -15.75 -15.75 -8.89
N ASN A 20 -16.84 -15.00 -8.68
CA ASN A 20 -16.94 -14.07 -7.55
C ASN A 20 -16.96 -14.80 -6.19
N GLN A 21 -17.58 -15.97 -6.11
CA GLN A 21 -17.68 -16.74 -4.86
C GLN A 21 -16.34 -17.38 -4.47
N ALA A 22 -15.58 -17.89 -5.45
CA ALA A 22 -14.19 -18.31 -5.23
C ALA A 22 -13.34 -17.14 -4.72
N LEU A 23 -13.46 -15.97 -5.36
CA LEU A 23 -12.69 -14.79 -4.98
C LEU A 23 -13.08 -14.18 -3.64
N HIS A 24 -14.34 -14.24 -3.22
CA HIS A 24 -14.71 -13.74 -1.90
C HIS A 24 -13.99 -14.53 -0.80
N THR A 25 -13.88 -15.84 -0.97
CA THR A 25 -13.14 -16.72 -0.06
C THR A 25 -11.64 -16.41 -0.12
N ASP A 26 -11.08 -16.31 -1.33
CA ASP A 26 -9.65 -16.06 -1.53
C ASP A 26 -9.24 -14.68 -1.01
N HIS A 27 -10.02 -13.63 -1.29
CA HIS A 27 -9.75 -12.26 -0.87
C HIS A 27 -9.70 -12.11 0.65
N MET A 28 -10.62 -12.76 1.37
CA MET A 28 -10.65 -12.76 2.83
C MET A 28 -9.43 -13.44 3.46
N ILE A 29 -8.74 -14.30 2.71
CA ILE A 29 -7.52 -14.98 3.16
C ILE A 29 -6.27 -14.22 2.69
N ILE A 30 -6.23 -13.79 1.42
CA ILE A 30 -5.08 -13.18 0.77
C ILE A 30 -4.71 -11.86 1.43
N ILE A 31 -5.65 -10.94 1.64
CA ILE A 31 -5.31 -9.64 2.25
C ILE A 31 -4.66 -9.80 3.62
N PRO A 32 -5.28 -10.48 4.62
CA PRO A 32 -4.64 -10.63 5.92
C PRO A 32 -3.34 -11.44 5.83
N ALA A 33 -3.25 -12.45 4.96
CA ALA A 33 -2.00 -13.20 4.79
C ALA A 33 -0.86 -12.33 4.26
N VAL A 34 -1.12 -11.51 3.22
CA VAL A 34 -0.13 -10.56 2.66
C VAL A 34 0.24 -9.51 3.70
N MET A 35 -0.74 -8.98 4.45
CA MET A 35 -0.48 -8.02 5.52
C MET A 35 0.40 -8.61 6.63
N ILE A 36 0.11 -9.82 7.10
CA ILE A 36 0.89 -10.49 8.13
C ILE A 36 2.30 -10.80 7.61
N LEU A 37 2.40 -11.33 6.38
CA LEU A 37 3.69 -11.62 5.77
C LEU A 37 4.54 -10.36 5.62
N ALA A 38 3.98 -9.29 5.07
CA ALA A 38 4.67 -8.02 4.92
C ALA A 38 5.09 -7.43 6.27
N PHE A 39 4.20 -7.50 7.27
CA PHE A 39 4.52 -7.07 8.64
C PHE A 39 5.71 -7.85 9.21
N VAL A 40 5.71 -9.18 9.07
CA VAL A 40 6.80 -10.05 9.56
C VAL A 40 8.10 -9.75 8.81
N LEU A 41 8.06 -9.61 7.47
CA LEU A 41 9.25 -9.31 6.68
C LEU A 41 9.86 -7.97 7.05
N VAL A 42 9.04 -6.92 7.19
CA VAL A 42 9.52 -5.58 7.59
C VAL A 42 9.99 -5.58 9.05
N MET A 43 9.29 -6.29 9.94
CA MET A 43 9.71 -6.46 11.33
C MET A 43 11.09 -7.13 11.42
N VAL A 44 11.33 -8.19 10.64
CA VAL A 44 12.61 -8.91 10.59
C VAL A 44 13.69 -8.03 9.97
N TYR A 45 13.41 -7.38 8.84
CA TYR A 45 14.36 -6.53 8.14
C TYR A 45 14.88 -5.37 9.02
N TYR A 46 13.97 -4.65 9.69
CA TYR A 46 14.36 -3.56 10.61
C TYR A 46 14.61 -4.02 12.05
N SER A 47 14.49 -5.33 12.33
CA SER A 47 14.55 -5.91 13.67
C SER A 47 13.71 -5.14 14.72
N SER A 48 12.54 -4.63 14.29
CA SER A 48 11.75 -3.71 15.10
C SER A 48 10.26 -3.84 14.84
N LEU A 49 9.51 -4.02 15.94
CA LEU A 49 8.06 -4.06 15.92
C LEU A 49 7.43 -2.72 15.47
N HIS A 50 8.12 -1.60 15.74
CA HIS A 50 7.62 -0.28 15.37
C HIS A 50 7.63 -0.08 13.85
N ALA A 51 8.61 -0.63 13.14
CA ALA A 51 8.69 -0.54 11.68
C ALA A 51 7.54 -1.30 11.00
N GLY A 52 7.19 -2.49 11.53
CA GLY A 52 6.03 -3.25 11.04
C GLY A 52 4.72 -2.47 11.18
N TRP A 53 4.45 -1.88 12.34
CA TRP A 53 3.24 -1.06 12.54
C TRP A 53 3.22 0.20 11.69
N LEU A 54 4.37 0.85 11.54
CA LEU A 54 4.53 2.04 10.71
C LEU A 54 4.24 1.78 9.24
N MET A 55 4.54 0.58 8.74
CA MET A 55 4.15 0.14 7.40
C MET A 55 2.64 -0.16 7.29
N VAL A 56 2.10 -0.88 8.28
CA VAL A 56 0.71 -1.35 8.24
C VAL A 56 -0.30 -0.20 8.34
N LEU A 57 -0.02 0.84 9.14
CA LEU A 57 -0.99 1.91 9.40
C LEU A 57 -1.35 2.75 8.15
N PRO A 58 -0.40 3.32 7.38
CA PRO A 58 -0.72 4.04 6.14
C PRO A 58 -1.46 3.17 5.13
N MET A 59 -1.03 1.90 5.02
CA MET A 59 -1.62 0.94 4.11
C MET A 59 -3.05 0.58 4.50
N LEU A 60 -3.33 0.36 5.80
CA LEU A 60 -4.68 0.14 6.31
C LEU A 60 -5.57 1.35 6.03
N PHE A 61 -5.06 2.55 6.29
CA PHE A 61 -5.80 3.78 6.01
C PHE A 61 -6.18 3.88 4.53
N ALA A 62 -5.22 3.67 3.63
CA ALA A 62 -5.49 3.71 2.19
C ALA A 62 -6.44 2.60 1.71
N THR A 63 -6.32 1.40 2.28
CA THR A 63 -7.20 0.26 1.97
C THR A 63 -8.64 0.55 2.41
N VAL A 64 -8.83 1.06 3.63
CA VAL A 64 -10.16 1.45 4.14
C VAL A 64 -10.77 2.57 3.30
N MET A 65 -9.98 3.58 2.93
CA MET A 65 -10.43 4.66 2.04
C MET A 65 -10.83 4.14 0.66
N THR A 66 -10.12 3.14 0.15
CA THR A 66 -10.44 2.48 -1.12
C THR A 66 -11.76 1.72 -1.03
N TYR A 67 -12.00 0.99 0.06
CA TYR A 67 -13.30 0.34 0.30
C TYR A 67 -14.44 1.35 0.48
N ALA A 68 -14.19 2.47 1.16
CA ALA A 68 -15.16 3.55 1.29
C ALA A 68 -15.52 4.15 -0.07
N TYR A 69 -14.52 4.36 -0.93
CA TYR A 69 -14.72 4.81 -2.31
C TYR A 69 -15.54 3.82 -3.14
N MET A 70 -15.22 2.52 -3.04
CA MET A 70 -16.00 1.46 -3.70
C MET A 70 -17.45 1.44 -3.21
N GLY A 71 -17.67 1.57 -1.91
CA GLY A 71 -19.02 1.65 -1.32
C GLY A 71 -19.80 2.88 -1.80
N ALA A 72 -19.16 4.04 -1.89
CA ALA A 72 -19.79 5.27 -2.35
C ALA A 72 -20.22 5.21 -3.83
N LEU A 73 -19.43 4.53 -4.67
CA LEU A 73 -19.72 4.35 -6.10
C LEU A 73 -20.49 3.07 -6.43
N ASN A 74 -20.91 2.29 -5.43
CA ASN A 74 -21.54 0.99 -5.59
C ASN A 74 -20.72 0.01 -6.47
N ILE A 75 -19.39 0.08 -6.36
CA ILE A 75 -18.47 -0.83 -7.04
C ILE A 75 -18.37 -2.11 -6.19
N GLY A 76 -18.84 -3.22 -6.72
CA GLY A 76 -18.76 -4.52 -6.05
C GLY A 76 -17.34 -5.10 -5.98
N ILE A 77 -17.07 -5.90 -4.95
CA ILE A 77 -15.90 -6.77 -4.90
C ILE A 77 -16.15 -7.94 -5.86
N ASN A 78 -15.33 -8.07 -6.89
CA ASN A 78 -15.50 -9.07 -7.94
C ASN A 78 -14.15 -9.43 -8.58
N VAL A 79 -14.19 -10.30 -9.60
CA VAL A 79 -13.03 -10.72 -10.42
C VAL A 79 -12.15 -9.59 -10.94
N ASN A 80 -12.69 -8.38 -11.02
CA ASN A 80 -12.00 -7.24 -11.59
C ASN A 80 -11.29 -6.39 -10.54
N THR A 81 -11.89 -6.24 -9.35
CA THR A 81 -11.43 -5.30 -8.32
C THR A 81 -10.46 -5.93 -7.34
N VAL A 82 -10.55 -7.24 -7.08
CA VAL A 82 -9.65 -7.96 -6.16
C VAL A 82 -8.18 -7.85 -6.57
N PRO A 83 -7.79 -8.09 -7.84
CA PRO A 83 -6.39 -7.96 -8.26
C PRO A 83 -5.87 -6.52 -8.12
N VAL A 84 -6.71 -5.52 -8.38
CA VAL A 84 -6.36 -4.10 -8.26
C VAL A 84 -6.02 -3.74 -6.82
N ILE A 85 -6.84 -4.20 -5.87
CA ILE A 85 -6.59 -3.98 -4.44
C ILE A 85 -5.28 -4.65 -4.02
N ALA A 86 -5.04 -5.89 -4.45
CA ALA A 86 -3.80 -6.60 -4.12
C ALA A 86 -2.55 -5.85 -4.64
N VAL A 87 -2.58 -5.34 -5.87
CA VAL A 87 -1.50 -4.53 -6.44
C VAL A 87 -1.32 -3.22 -5.66
N GLY A 88 -2.41 -2.51 -5.38
CA GLY A 88 -2.34 -1.26 -4.64
C GLY A 88 -1.85 -1.43 -3.21
N VAL A 89 -2.12 -2.55 -2.55
CA VAL A 89 -1.56 -2.89 -1.23
C VAL A 89 -0.03 -3.00 -1.31
N GLY A 90 0.48 -3.73 -2.30
CA GLY A 90 1.93 -3.87 -2.51
C GLY A 90 2.62 -2.53 -2.71
N ILE A 91 2.05 -1.67 -3.55
CA ILE A 91 2.62 -0.33 -3.83
C ILE A 91 2.55 0.59 -2.59
N GLY A 92 1.51 0.44 -1.76
CA GLY A 92 1.42 1.15 -0.48
C GLY A 92 2.54 0.77 0.50
N ILE A 93 2.93 -0.51 0.52
CA ILE A 93 4.06 -1.00 1.32
C ILE A 93 5.36 -0.36 0.84
N ASP A 94 5.60 -0.34 -0.47
CA ASP A 94 6.80 0.24 -1.06
C ASP A 94 6.97 1.71 -0.67
N TYR A 95 5.89 2.51 -0.72
CA TYR A 95 5.95 3.92 -0.30
C TYR A 95 6.27 4.08 1.18
N ALA A 96 5.70 3.25 2.05
CA ALA A 96 5.98 3.32 3.47
C ALA A 96 7.43 2.95 3.78
N VAL A 97 7.93 1.85 3.20
CA VAL A 97 9.31 1.38 3.38
C VAL A 97 10.31 2.40 2.85
N TYR A 98 10.07 2.95 1.66
CA TYR A 98 10.96 3.93 1.07
C TYR A 98 11.05 5.23 1.88
N PHE A 99 9.92 5.72 2.41
CA PHE A 99 9.93 6.87 3.32
C PHE A 99 10.63 6.56 4.66
N MET A 100 10.40 5.37 5.23
CA MET A 100 11.09 4.93 6.44
C MET A 100 12.60 4.92 6.22
N ASP A 101 13.07 4.30 5.15
CA ASP A 101 14.49 4.18 4.84
C ASP A 101 15.12 5.54 4.57
N ARG A 102 14.41 6.47 3.92
CA ARG A 102 14.98 7.80 3.74
C ARG A 102 15.12 8.59 5.04
N ILE A 103 14.09 8.57 5.90
CA ILE A 103 14.18 9.24 7.20
C ILE A 103 15.36 8.66 8.00
N ARG A 104 15.57 7.35 7.87
CA ARG A 104 16.66 6.58 8.45
C ARG A 104 18.04 7.08 7.98
N GLU A 105 18.23 7.21 6.67
CA GLU A 105 19.45 7.78 6.06
C GLU A 105 19.72 9.22 6.52
N GLU A 106 18.72 10.09 6.44
CA GLU A 106 18.87 11.50 6.81
C GLU A 106 19.12 11.67 8.32
N PHE A 107 18.56 10.79 9.16
CA PHE A 107 18.83 10.78 10.60
C PHE A 107 20.27 10.38 10.90
N ALA A 108 20.82 9.38 10.21
CA ALA A 108 22.20 8.96 10.40
C ALA A 108 23.20 10.12 10.13
N HIS A 109 22.89 11.00 9.18
CA HIS A 109 23.68 12.20 8.88
C HIS A 109 23.44 13.37 9.85
N LEU A 110 22.19 13.67 10.19
CA LEU A 110 21.84 14.90 10.90
C LEU A 110 21.76 14.73 12.42
N ARG A 111 21.48 13.51 12.90
CA ARG A 111 21.24 13.18 14.32
C ARG A 111 20.13 14.00 14.99
N ASP A 112 19.28 14.64 14.20
CA ASP A 112 18.09 15.37 14.63
C ASP A 112 16.89 14.85 13.83
N MET A 113 15.95 14.20 14.52
CA MET A 113 14.76 13.59 13.91
C MET A 113 13.91 14.60 13.14
N LYS A 114 13.76 15.82 13.67
CA LYS A 114 12.91 16.82 13.03
C LYS A 114 13.55 17.31 11.73
N GLN A 115 14.86 17.57 11.76
CA GLN A 115 15.59 17.98 10.57
C GLN A 115 15.69 16.85 9.53
N ALA A 116 15.92 15.61 9.98
CA ALA A 116 15.93 14.42 9.13
C ALA A 116 14.61 14.24 8.38
N VAL A 117 13.49 14.37 9.09
CA VAL A 117 12.17 14.29 8.46
C VAL A 117 11.93 15.44 7.47
N ILE A 118 12.27 16.68 7.83
CA ILE A 118 12.12 17.83 6.91
C ILE A 118 12.94 17.61 5.64
N ARG A 119 14.18 17.13 5.78
CA ARG A 119 15.07 16.89 4.65
C ARG A 119 14.61 15.70 3.81
N ALA A 120 14.19 14.60 4.43
CA ALA A 120 13.64 13.43 3.74
C ALA A 120 12.40 13.79 2.93
N VAL A 121 11.46 14.55 3.51
CA VAL A 121 10.27 15.03 2.78
C VAL A 121 10.66 15.99 1.65
N GLY A 122 11.62 16.89 1.88
CA GLY A 122 12.05 17.86 0.88
C GLY A 122 12.78 17.26 -0.32
N THR A 123 13.67 16.27 -0.11
CA THR A 123 14.45 15.64 -1.18
C THR A 123 13.68 14.47 -1.80
N THR A 124 13.28 13.54 -0.95
CA THR A 124 12.75 12.25 -1.38
C THR A 124 11.26 12.30 -1.60
N GLY A 125 10.54 13.21 -0.93
CA GLY A 125 9.16 13.51 -1.30
C GLY A 125 9.05 13.93 -2.76
N SER A 126 10.03 14.65 -3.32
CA SER A 126 10.05 14.98 -4.75
C SER A 126 10.28 13.74 -5.63
N ALA A 127 11.24 12.88 -5.28
CA ALA A 127 11.51 11.63 -6.00
C ALA A 127 10.31 10.66 -5.97
N VAL A 128 9.69 10.46 -4.80
CA VAL A 128 8.48 9.63 -4.63
C VAL A 128 7.29 10.22 -5.38
N SER A 129 7.13 11.54 -5.32
CA SER A 129 6.06 12.20 -6.07
C SER A 129 6.25 11.98 -7.58
N PHE A 130 7.48 12.03 -8.07
CA PHE A 130 7.78 11.77 -9.48
C PHE A 130 7.46 10.32 -9.89
N THR A 131 7.86 9.32 -9.08
CA THR A 131 7.56 7.91 -9.37
C THR A 131 6.05 7.64 -9.27
N ALA A 132 5.37 8.21 -8.28
CA ALA A 132 3.92 8.12 -8.14
C ALA A 132 3.19 8.76 -9.33
N ILE A 133 3.58 9.96 -9.74
CA ILE A 133 3.00 10.65 -10.91
C ILE A 133 3.22 9.82 -12.18
N THR A 134 4.41 9.27 -12.39
CA THR A 134 4.72 8.44 -13.57
C THR A 134 3.84 7.19 -13.62
N LEU A 135 3.69 6.52 -12.48
CA LEU A 135 2.84 5.34 -12.34
C LEU A 135 1.36 5.68 -12.57
N ILE A 136 0.85 6.73 -11.92
CA ILE A 136 -0.53 7.19 -12.07
C ILE A 136 -0.79 7.61 -13.51
N ALA A 137 0.14 8.33 -14.16
CA ALA A 137 0.00 8.71 -15.56
C ALA A 137 -0.14 7.47 -16.47
N GLY A 138 0.66 6.42 -16.24
CA GLY A 138 0.55 5.16 -16.98
C GLY A 138 -0.82 4.47 -16.79
N VAL A 139 -1.32 4.43 -15.56
CA VAL A 139 -2.61 3.81 -15.22
C VAL A 139 -3.78 4.63 -15.77
N VAL A 140 -3.74 5.95 -15.65
CA VAL A 140 -4.80 6.86 -16.11
C VAL A 140 -4.98 6.76 -17.62
N MET A 141 -3.93 6.52 -18.39
CA MET A 141 -4.05 6.29 -19.84
C MET A 141 -4.99 5.13 -20.15
N TRP A 142 -5.02 4.06 -19.35
CA TRP A 142 -5.92 2.92 -19.56
C TRP A 142 -7.40 3.29 -19.40
N ILE A 143 -7.71 4.35 -18.66
CA ILE A 143 -9.09 4.84 -18.50
C ILE A 143 -9.65 5.31 -19.85
N PHE A 144 -8.82 5.99 -20.65
CA PHE A 144 -9.22 6.60 -21.93
C PHE A 144 -8.93 5.73 -23.16
N MET A 145 -7.85 4.95 -23.13
CA MET A 145 -7.39 4.18 -24.30
C MET A 145 -7.92 2.74 -24.35
N SER A 146 -8.49 2.20 -23.26
CA SER A 146 -8.97 0.83 -23.27
C SER A 146 -10.44 0.74 -23.69
N ASP A 147 -10.70 -0.01 -24.77
CA ASP A 147 -12.05 -0.37 -25.21
C ASP A 147 -12.74 -1.36 -24.24
N LEU A 148 -11.95 -2.00 -23.37
CA LEU A 148 -12.45 -2.97 -22.40
C LEU A 148 -12.86 -2.27 -21.11
N ARG A 149 -14.17 -2.15 -20.87
CA ARG A 149 -14.74 -1.51 -19.66
C ARG A 149 -14.14 -2.03 -18.35
N PHE A 150 -13.84 -3.33 -18.29
CA PHE A 150 -13.14 -3.93 -17.15
C PHE A 150 -11.81 -3.23 -16.83
N GLN A 151 -10.97 -3.04 -17.85
CA GLN A 151 -9.64 -2.46 -17.67
C GLN A 151 -9.73 -0.97 -17.29
N SER A 152 -10.68 -0.24 -17.87
CA SER A 152 -10.93 1.17 -17.53
C SER A 152 -11.40 1.33 -16.07
N ASP A 153 -12.38 0.53 -15.63
CA ASP A 153 -12.88 0.57 -14.23
C ASP A 153 -11.78 0.18 -13.22
N ALA A 154 -10.97 -0.83 -13.54
CA ALA A 154 -9.81 -1.23 -12.75
C ALA A 154 -8.78 -0.10 -12.64
N ALA A 155 -8.53 0.62 -13.73
CA ALA A 155 -7.58 1.73 -13.77
C ALA A 155 -8.04 2.94 -12.94
N VAL A 156 -9.34 3.24 -12.93
CA VAL A 156 -9.92 4.28 -12.06
C VAL A 156 -9.67 3.94 -10.58
N LEU A 157 -10.00 2.71 -10.18
CA LEU A 157 -9.84 2.24 -8.81
C LEU A 157 -8.36 2.24 -8.38
N LEU A 158 -7.48 1.72 -9.24
CA LEU A 158 -6.04 1.69 -8.97
C LEU A 158 -5.48 3.11 -8.83
N SER A 159 -5.84 4.03 -9.72
CA SER A 159 -5.38 5.43 -9.67
C SER A 159 -5.76 6.11 -8.36
N PHE A 160 -7.01 5.92 -7.91
CA PHE A 160 -7.46 6.43 -6.62
C PHE A 160 -6.62 5.85 -5.47
N MET A 161 -6.45 4.53 -5.47
CA MET A 161 -5.69 3.83 -4.43
C MET A 161 -4.22 4.28 -4.36
N LEU A 162 -3.57 4.49 -5.52
CA LEU A 162 -2.19 5.00 -5.59
C LEU A 162 -2.05 6.39 -4.98
N ILE A 163 -2.97 7.30 -5.30
CA ILE A 163 -2.98 8.66 -4.75
C ILE A 163 -3.15 8.62 -3.22
N VAL A 164 -4.13 7.85 -2.74
CA VAL A 164 -4.38 7.75 -1.30
C VAL A 164 -3.19 7.12 -0.57
N ASN A 165 -2.58 6.07 -1.14
CA ASN A 165 -1.37 5.46 -0.58
C ASN A 165 -0.20 6.45 -0.48
N ALA A 166 0.06 7.21 -1.55
CA ALA A 166 1.14 8.21 -1.56
C ALA A 166 0.91 9.29 -0.48
N ILE A 167 -0.32 9.82 -0.39
CA ILE A 167 -0.68 10.81 0.63
C ILE A 167 -0.55 10.21 2.03
N ALA A 168 -1.06 9.00 2.25
CA ALA A 168 -0.99 8.31 3.53
C ALA A 168 0.46 8.11 3.98
N ALA A 169 1.34 7.66 3.08
CA ALA A 169 2.76 7.47 3.37
C ALA A 169 3.45 8.79 3.74
N VAL A 170 3.26 9.85 2.93
CA VAL A 170 3.86 11.17 3.15
C VAL A 170 3.41 11.82 4.46
N LEU A 171 2.18 11.56 4.92
CA LEU A 171 1.65 12.15 6.14
C LEU A 171 1.92 11.31 7.38
N ILE A 172 1.58 10.02 7.33
CA ILE A 172 1.59 9.15 8.50
C ILE A 172 3.02 8.74 8.86
N VAL A 173 3.86 8.40 7.88
CA VAL A 173 5.21 7.88 8.15
C VAL A 173 6.10 8.92 8.83
N PRO A 174 6.26 10.14 8.26
CA PRO A 174 7.01 11.22 8.92
C PRO A 174 6.48 11.58 10.31
N SER A 175 5.16 11.68 10.45
CA SER A 175 4.51 12.08 11.70
C SER A 175 4.76 11.08 12.82
N TRP A 176 4.70 9.78 12.50
CA TRP A 176 5.02 8.72 13.45
C TRP A 176 6.49 8.72 13.88
N CYS A 177 7.42 8.93 12.93
CA CYS A 177 8.84 9.01 13.24
C CYS A 177 9.19 10.18 14.18
N VAL A 178 8.57 11.35 13.99
CA VAL A 178 8.78 12.51 14.87
C VAL A 178 8.26 12.26 16.29
N VAL A 179 7.08 11.63 16.41
CA VAL A 179 6.41 11.43 17.71
C VAL A 179 7.06 10.30 18.52
N PHE A 180 7.32 9.16 17.90
CA PHE A 180 7.77 7.96 18.61
C PHE A 180 9.28 7.75 18.59
N GLN A 181 10.01 8.45 17.73
CA GLN A 181 11.47 8.33 17.54
C GLN A 181 11.97 6.88 17.63
N PRO A 182 11.43 5.99 16.78
CA PRO A 182 11.59 4.57 16.96
C PRO A 182 13.07 4.16 16.83
N LYS A 183 13.50 3.19 17.66
CA LYS A 183 14.90 2.77 17.75
C LYS A 183 15.52 2.36 16.40
N PHE A 184 14.74 1.75 15.51
CA PHE A 184 15.23 1.35 14.19
C PHE A 184 15.63 2.53 13.29
N VAL A 185 15.17 3.74 13.62
CA VAL A 185 15.56 5.00 12.96
C VAL A 185 16.70 5.69 13.70
N THR A 186 16.77 5.55 15.03
CA THR A 186 17.71 6.31 15.87
C THR A 186 19.02 5.58 16.20
N ALA A 187 19.04 4.25 16.18
CA ALA A 187 20.18 3.41 16.56
C ALA A 187 21.07 3.04 15.36
N ILE A 188 21.42 4.01 14.53
CA ILE A 188 22.05 3.76 13.23
C ILE A 188 23.22 4.69 13.06
N HIS A 189 24.30 4.20 12.47
CA HIS A 189 25.46 5.00 12.14
C HIS A 189 26.04 4.64 10.79
N TYR A 190 26.75 5.59 10.19
CA TYR A 190 27.66 5.29 9.10
C TYR A 190 28.93 4.70 9.71
N ASP A 191 29.27 3.46 9.32
CA ASP A 191 30.57 2.86 9.59
C ASP A 191 31.69 3.56 8.77
N GLU A 192 32.95 3.29 9.07
CA GLU A 192 34.14 3.88 8.43
C GLU A 192 34.14 3.69 6.89
N ASP A 193 33.49 2.63 6.39
CA ASP A 193 33.31 2.34 4.96
C ASP A 193 32.13 3.09 4.32
N GLY A 194 31.38 3.90 5.07
CA GLY A 194 30.22 4.65 4.59
C GLY A 194 28.94 3.80 4.44
N VAL A 195 28.88 2.62 5.07
CA VAL A 195 27.70 1.74 5.09
C VAL A 195 26.85 2.05 6.33
N LEU A 196 25.52 2.01 6.18
CA LEU A 196 24.58 2.18 7.30
C LEU A 196 24.48 0.90 8.12
N GLU A 197 24.95 0.95 9.36
CA GLU A 197 24.85 -0.14 10.34
C GLU A 197 23.92 0.22 11.49
N ASN A 198 23.23 -0.78 12.03
CA ASN A 198 22.47 -0.64 13.27
C ASN A 198 23.38 -1.00 14.46
N ASP A 199 23.24 -0.26 15.56
CA ASP A 199 23.78 -0.63 16.88
C ASP A 199 23.12 -1.90 17.44
#